data_AF-A0A317FWW6-F1
#
_entry.id   AF-A0A317FWW6-F1
#
_cell.length_a   1.000
_cell.length_b   1.000
_cell.length_c   1.000
_cell.angle_alpha   90.00
_cell.angle_beta   90.00
_cell.angle_gamma   90.00
#
_symmetry.space_group_name_H-M   'P 1'
#
loop_
_entity.id
_entity.type
_entity.pdbx_description
1 polymer ?
#
loop_
_entity_poly.entity_id
_entity_poly.type
_entity_poly.pdbx_seq_one_letter_code
_entity_poly.pdbx_strand_id
1 'polypeptide(L)' 'MTLLQQAQQLLKQTPYTIQTCREFAKLEQQAKGINAKQIADLLPALIAGLDQQTHMQAFEEGLV' A
#
# COMPACT_ATOMS: atom_id res chain seq x y z
N MET A 1 7.59 16.18 3.06
CA MET A 1 7.51 14.70 3.07
C MET A 1 7.12 14.24 1.68
N THR A 2 7.78 13.23 1.09
CA THR A 2 7.40 12.70 -0.23
C THR A 2 6.34 11.60 -0.10
N LEU A 3 5.53 11.37 -1.14
CA LEU A 3 4.53 10.28 -1.16
C LEU A 3 5.19 8.91 -0.95
N LEU A 4 6.37 8.72 -1.52
CA LEU A 4 7.18 7.51 -1.32
C LEU A 4 7.62 7.32 0.14
N GLN A 5 7.98 8.39 0.85
CA GLN A 5 8.31 8.29 2.28
C GLN A 5 7.06 7.95 3.11
N GLN A 6 5.89 8.47 2.75
CA GLN A 6 4.64 8.11 3.43
C GLN A 6 4.29 6.64 3.21
N ALA A 7 4.43 6.13 1.98
CA ALA A 7 4.20 4.71 1.68
C ALA A 7 5.18 3.81 2.48
N GLN A 8 6.45 4.19 2.57
CA GLN A 8 7.43 3.46 3.38
C GLN A 8 7.14 3.54 4.89
N GLN A 9 6.58 4.63 5.39
CA GLN A 9 6.17 4.74 6.80
C GLN A 9 4.95 3.84 7.09
N LEU A 10 3.98 3.77 6.17
CA LEU A 10 2.85 2.84 6.27
C LEU A 10 3.32 1.38 6.39
N LEU A 11 4.33 1.00 5.60
CA LEU A 11 4.92 -0.35 5.65
C LEU A 11 5.74 -0.62 6.91
N LYS A 12 6.01 0.39 7.74
CA LYS A 12 6.61 0.17 9.07
C LYS A 12 5.56 -0.07 10.16
N GLN A 13 4.29 0.20 9.88
CA GLN A 13 3.22 0.03 10.84
C GLN A 13 2.59 -1.36 10.69
N THR A 14 3.17 -2.34 11.38
CA THR A 14 2.56 -3.65 11.56
C THR A 14 1.67 -3.67 12.81
N PRO A 15 0.55 -4.40 12.80
CA PRO A 15 0.04 -5.25 11.72
C PRO A 15 -0.54 -4.45 10.55
N TYR A 16 -0.39 -4.97 9.33
CA TYR A 16 -1.02 -4.36 8.15
C TYR A 16 -2.52 -4.62 8.16
N THR A 17 -3.30 -3.55 8.07
CA THR A 17 -4.77 -3.61 8.07
C THR A 17 -5.32 -3.20 6.72
N ILE A 18 -6.62 -3.41 6.51
CA ILE A 18 -7.30 -2.90 5.31
C ILE A 18 -7.16 -1.38 5.17
N GLN A 19 -7.04 -0.68 6.29
CA GLN A 19 -6.80 0.77 6.30
C GLN A 19 -5.41 1.09 5.75
N THR A 20 -4.39 0.28 6.05
CA THR A 20 -3.04 0.38 5.46
C THR A 20 -3.11 0.25 3.94
N CYS A 21 -3.89 -0.71 3.41
CA CYS A 21 -4.10 -0.88 1.97
C CYS A 21 -4.79 0.32 1.33
N ARG A 22 -5.84 0.86 1.96
CA ARG A 22 -6.55 2.05 1.46
C ARG A 22 -5.66 3.29 1.42
N GLU A 23 -4.86 3.49 2.46
CA GLU A 23 -3.89 4.60 2.53
C GLU A 23 -2.80 4.43 1.46
N PHE A 24 -2.29 3.21 1.28
CA PHE A 24 -1.31 2.90 0.24
C PHE A 24 -1.85 3.16 -1.16
N ALA A 25 -3.06 2.68 -1.48
CA ALA A 25 -3.71 2.91 -2.77
C ALA A 25 -3.95 4.41 -3.03
N LYS A 26 -4.32 5.19 -2.01
CA LYS A 26 -4.42 6.65 -2.12
C LYS A 26 -3.07 7.30 -2.46
N LEU A 27 -2.00 6.88 -1.80
CA LEU A 27 -0.65 7.41 -2.05
C LEU A 27 -0.16 7.04 -3.45
N GLU A 28 -0.45 5.83 -3.92
CA GLU A 28 -0.15 5.40 -5.29
C GLU A 28 -0.90 6.26 -6.31
N GLN A 29 -2.21 6.46 -6.14
CA GLN A 29 -3.04 7.30 -7.02
C GLN A 29 -2.61 8.77 -7.03
N GLN A 30 -2.13 9.29 -5.89
CA GLN A 30 -1.61 10.66 -5.80
C GLN A 30 -0.22 10.80 -6.42
N ALA A 31 0.56 9.72 -6.48
CA ALA A 31 1.89 9.75 -7.04
C ALA A 31 1.84 9.80 -8.57
N LYS A 32 2.84 10.47 -9.16
CA LYS A 32 2.99 10.58 -10.63
C LYS A 32 4.42 10.27 -11.04
N GLY A 33 4.56 9.73 -12.25
CA GLY A 33 5.86 9.43 -12.84
C GLY A 33 6.66 8.40 -12.04
N ILE A 34 7.92 8.73 -11.73
CA ILE A 34 8.86 7.81 -11.04
C ILE A 34 8.37 7.45 -9.64
N ASN A 35 7.73 8.38 -8.92
CA ASN A 35 7.22 8.11 -7.57
C ASN A 35 6.09 7.07 -7.58
N ALA A 36 5.21 7.11 -8.58
CA ALA A 36 4.13 6.12 -8.71
C ALA A 36 4.70 4.72 -8.95
N LYS A 37 5.71 4.60 -9.82
CA LYS A 37 6.43 3.34 -10.03
C LYS A 37 7.08 2.82 -8.76
N GLN A 38 7.74 3.68 -7.98
CA GLN A 38 8.38 3.25 -6.75
C GLN A 38 7.37 2.87 -5.66
N ILE A 39 6.20 3.49 -5.62
CA ILE A 39 5.13 3.07 -4.69
C ILE A 39 4.55 1.74 -5.16
N ALA A 40 4.22 1.57 -6.44
CA ALA A 40 3.72 0.30 -6.97
C ALA A 40 4.69 -0.87 -6.75
N ASP A 41 6.01 -0.62 -6.78
CA ASP A 41 7.05 -1.61 -6.47
C ASP A 41 6.99 -2.14 -5.02
N LEU A 42 6.38 -1.37 -4.11
CA LEU A 42 6.20 -1.74 -2.71
C LEU A 42 4.91 -2.53 -2.44
N LEU A 43 3.98 -2.59 -3.41
CA LEU A 43 2.70 -3.30 -3.28
C LEU A 43 2.88 -4.80 -2.95
N PRO A 44 3.81 -5.55 -3.56
CA PRO A 44 4.04 -6.96 -3.22
C PRO A 44 4.51 -7.15 -1.78
N ALA A 45 5.28 -6.21 -1.25
CA ALA A 45 5.76 -6.25 0.14
C ALA A 45 4.63 -5.97 1.14
N LEU A 46 3.68 -5.09 0.78
CA LEU A 46 2.44 -4.90 1.54
C LEU A 46 1.65 -6.21 1.57
N ILE A 47 1.34 -6.76 0.39
CA ILE A 47 0.55 -7.99 0.21
C ILE A 47 1.15 -9.16 0.99
N ALA A 48 2.48 -9.33 0.94
CA ALA A 48 3.16 -10.40 1.65
C ALA A 48 3.03 -10.34 3.18
N GLY A 49 2.77 -9.15 3.75
CA GLY A 49 2.52 -8.98 5.19
C GLY A 49 1.04 -8.88 5.57
N LEU A 50 0.12 -8.96 4.61
CA LEU A 50 -1.31 -9.01 4.89
C LEU A 50 -1.72 -10.42 5.29
N ASP A 51 -2.51 -10.53 6.36
CA ASP A 51 -3.25 -11.75 6.64
C ASP A 51 -4.26 -12.05 5.52
N GLN A 52 -4.57 -13.33 5.32
CA GLN A 52 -5.43 -13.81 4.24
C GLN A 52 -6.79 -13.08 4.17
N GLN A 53 -7.39 -12.79 5.34
CA GLN A 53 -8.65 -12.06 5.43
C GLN A 53 -8.51 -10.63 4.87
N THR A 54 -7.46 -9.92 5.28
CA THR A 54 -7.21 -8.55 4.84
C THR A 54 -6.86 -8.49 3.36
N HIS A 55 -6.10 -9.47 2.87
CA HIS A 55 -5.78 -9.60 1.45
C HIS A 55 -7.04 -9.81 0.60
N MET A 56 -7.94 -10.73 0.99
CA MET A 56 -9.22 -10.91 0.31
C MET A 56 -10.03 -9.62 0.29
N GLN A 57 -10.14 -8.95 1.44
CA GLN A 57 -10.91 -7.72 1.54
C GLN A 57 -10.31 -6.59 0.69
N ALA A 58 -8.98 -6.49 0.62
CA ALA A 58 -8.30 -5.52 -0.23
C ALA A 58 -8.49 -5.82 -1.72
N PHE A 59 -8.49 -7.10 -2.09
CA PHE A 59 -8.75 -7.54 -3.46
C PHE A 59 -10.21 -7.26 -3.88
N GLU A 60 -11.18 -7.53 -2.99
CA GLU A 60 -12.59 -7.20 -3.22
C GLU A 60 -12.83 -5.69 -3.39
N GLU A 61 -12.05 -4.85 -2.72
CA GLU A 61 -12.09 -3.39 -2.86
C GLU A 61 -11.23 -2.85 -4.03
N GLY A 62 -10.50 -3.70 -4.75
CA GLY A 62 -9.60 -3.29 -5.84
C GLY A 62 -8.40 -2.46 -5.38
N LEU A 63 -7.92 -2.70 -4.16
CA LEU A 63 -6.80 -2.00 -3.54
C LEU A 63 -5.45 -2.71 -3.74
N VAL A 64 -5.48 -3.98 -4.16
CA VAL A 64 -4.33 -4.85 -4.46
C VAL A 64 -4.59 -5.69 -5.70
#